data_AF-A0A835SUT5-F1
#
_entry.id   AF-A0A835SUT5-F1
#
_cell.length_a   1.000
_cell.length_b   1.000
_cell.length_c   1.000
_cell.angle_alpha   90.00
_cell.angle_beta   90.00
_cell.angle_gamma   90.00
#
_symmetry.space_group_name_H-M   'P 1'
#
loop_
_entity.id
_entity.type
_entity.pdbx_description
1 polymer ?
#
loop_
_entity_poly.entity_id
_entity_poly.type
_entity_poly.pdbx_seq_one_letter_code
_entity_poly.pdbx_strand_id
1 'polypeptide(L)'
;MPAGCTRYGSEPGADVVPGDEFVFVPNSAPPPAPAPGPATSTANPATSTPAPSTSAPSTSAPAQTPGPSPPPLLVRATTVRQYDTFAAMLAAEGLAACLPGLGGGLEAGVGVYRAIPGYGAHEAAGLGVVAVGLELLAARFAEEEEEEGGGGGVC
;
A
#
# COMPACT_ATOMS: atom_id res chain seq x y z
N MET A 1 10.00 -2.23 7.31
CA MET A 1 9.59 -0.81 7.36
C MET A 1 9.20 -0.31 5.96
N PRO A 2 7.92 -0.35 5.53
CA PRO A 2 7.52 0.15 4.22
C PRO A 2 7.33 1.68 4.23
N ALA A 3 7.91 2.37 3.24
CA ALA A 3 7.76 3.81 3.02
C ALA A 3 6.45 4.13 2.27
N GLY A 4 5.56 4.90 2.89
CA GLY A 4 4.36 5.44 2.25
C GLY A 4 4.69 6.67 1.40
N CYS A 5 4.20 6.69 0.17
CA CYS A 5 4.59 7.65 -0.85
C CYS A 5 3.38 8.54 -1.21
N THR A 6 3.43 9.82 -0.83
CA THR A 6 2.31 10.77 -0.93
C THR A 6 2.24 11.39 -2.33
N ARG A 7 1.00 11.64 -2.79
CA ARG A 7 0.56 12.18 -4.08
C ARG A 7 1.35 13.41 -4.57
N TYR A 8 1.86 13.34 -5.81
CA TYR A 8 2.37 14.49 -6.56
C TYR A 8 1.21 15.25 -7.24
N GLY A 9 0.95 16.47 -6.81
CA GLY A 9 -0.07 17.35 -7.39
C GLY A 9 0.23 18.82 -7.10
N SER A 10 1.01 19.42 -8.00
CA SER A 10 1.04 20.85 -8.38
C SER A 10 2.14 21.79 -7.88
N GLU A 11 2.97 21.47 -6.89
CA GLU A 11 4.26 22.17 -6.65
C GLU A 11 5.28 21.13 -6.12
N PRO A 12 6.57 21.15 -6.54
CA PRO A 12 7.54 20.13 -6.13
C PRO A 12 7.88 20.32 -4.65
N GLY A 13 7.22 19.54 -3.80
CA GLY A 13 7.39 19.55 -2.35
C GLY A 13 6.12 20.01 -1.66
N ALA A 14 5.20 19.08 -1.41
CA ALA A 14 4.34 19.23 -0.23
C ALA A 14 5.28 19.55 0.94
N ASP A 15 4.96 20.60 1.70
CA ASP A 15 5.73 21.21 2.80
C ASP A 15 5.90 20.23 3.97
N VAL A 16 6.48 19.06 3.71
CA VAL A 16 6.79 18.07 4.72
C VAL A 16 8.07 18.54 5.37
N VAL A 17 7.95 18.98 6.62
CA VAL A 17 9.08 19.39 7.43
C VAL A 17 9.36 18.34 8.51
N PRO A 18 10.62 18.19 8.95
CA PRO A 18 10.90 17.39 10.14
C PRO A 18 10.04 17.87 11.32
N GLY A 19 9.30 16.95 11.93
CA GLY A 19 8.31 17.24 12.96
C GLY A 19 6.86 16.99 12.53
N ASP A 20 6.56 16.99 11.23
CA ASP A 20 5.20 16.70 10.75
C ASP A 20 4.73 15.29 11.14
N GLU A 21 3.44 15.19 11.45
CA GLU A 21 2.80 13.94 11.86
C GLU A 21 1.85 13.43 10.77
N PHE A 22 1.90 12.13 10.50
CA PHE A 22 1.10 11.47 9.48
C PHE A 22 0.33 10.29 10.09
N VAL A 23 -0.91 10.12 9.66
CA VAL A 23 -1.73 8.95 9.99
C VAL A 23 -1.81 8.04 8.78
N PHE A 24 -1.24 6.85 8.90
CA PHE A 24 -1.34 5.79 7.91
C PHE A 24 -2.49 4.85 8.27
N VAL A 25 -3.56 4.90 7.48
CA VAL A 25 -4.68 3.95 7.59
C VAL A 25 -4.39 2.78 6.65
N PRO A 26 -4.13 1.56 7.16
CA PRO A 26 -3.90 0.40 6.31
C PRO A 26 -5.17 0.10 5.51
N ASN A 27 -5.05 0.03 4.19
CA ASN A 27 -6.16 -0.36 3.35
C ASN A 27 -6.35 -1.89 3.45
N SER A 28 -7.34 -2.34 4.22
CA SER A 28 -7.68 -3.75 4.38
C SER A 28 -8.77 -4.24 3.43
N ALA A 29 -9.18 -3.45 2.44
CA ALA A 29 -10.12 -3.93 1.45
C ALA A 29 -9.46 -5.07 0.64
N PRO A 30 -10.07 -6.27 0.58
CA PRO A 30 -9.64 -7.27 -0.40
C PRO A 30 -9.76 -6.64 -1.80
N PRO A 31 -8.84 -6.94 -2.74
CA PRO A 31 -9.02 -6.48 -4.11
C PRO A 31 -10.41 -6.91 -4.59
N PRO A 32 -11.18 -6.03 -5.25
CA PRO A 32 -12.46 -6.43 -5.80
C PRO A 32 -12.23 -7.68 -6.65
N ALA A 33 -13.03 -8.72 -6.42
CA ALA A 33 -12.97 -9.93 -7.23
C ALA A 33 -13.00 -9.52 -8.71
N PRO A 34 -12.16 -10.12 -9.58
CA PRO A 34 -12.25 -9.85 -11.01
C PRO A 34 -13.70 -10.05 -11.42
N ALA A 35 -14.33 -8.99 -11.94
CA ALA A 35 -15.69 -9.07 -12.44
C ALA A 35 -15.76 -10.27 -13.40
N PRO A 36 -16.77 -11.15 -13.30
CA PRO A 36 -16.99 -12.15 -14.33
C PRO A 36 -17.16 -11.39 -15.64
N GLY A 37 -16.15 -11.48 -16.51
CA GLY A 37 -16.21 -10.85 -17.82
C GLY A 37 -17.47 -11.34 -18.53
N PRO A 38 -18.18 -10.49 -19.29
CA PRO A 38 -19.26 -10.98 -20.12
C PRO A 38 -18.65 -12.00 -21.09
N ALA A 39 -19.11 -13.24 -21.02
CA ALA A 39 -18.84 -14.23 -22.04
C ALA A 39 -19.40 -13.71 -23.35
N THR A 40 -18.57 -13.10 -24.20
CA THR A 40 -18.90 -12.89 -25.59
C THR A 40 -18.83 -14.25 -26.29
N SER A 41 -19.94 -14.97 -26.18
CA SER A 41 -20.28 -16.10 -27.04
C SER A 41 -20.31 -15.61 -28.49
N THR A 42 -19.20 -15.72 -29.20
CA THR A 42 -19.21 -15.67 -30.66
C THR A 42 -19.55 -17.08 -31.13
N ALA A 43 -20.82 -17.27 -31.48
CA ALA A 43 -21.34 -18.50 -32.07
C ALA A 43 -20.67 -18.75 -33.43
N ASN A 44 -20.04 -19.91 -33.59
CA ASN A 44 -19.64 -20.49 -34.87
C ASN A 44 -20.52 -21.73 -35.10
N PRO A 45 -21.31 -21.82 -36.18
CA PRO A 45 -22.05 -23.04 -36.49
C PRO A 45 -21.22 -23.93 -37.43
N ALA A 46 -20.68 -25.04 -36.93
CA ALA A 46 -20.47 -26.26 -37.72
C ALA A 46 -20.01 -27.46 -36.87
N THR A 47 -20.81 -28.53 -36.95
CA THR A 47 -20.39 -29.94 -36.91
C THR A 47 -20.20 -30.63 -35.54
N SER A 48 -21.26 -31.35 -35.16
CA SER A 48 -21.39 -32.63 -34.44
C SER A 48 -20.18 -33.27 -33.75
N THR A 49 -20.33 -33.61 -32.46
CA THR A 49 -19.96 -34.91 -31.80
C THR A 49 -20.49 -34.93 -30.34
N PRO A 50 -21.10 -36.02 -29.82
CA PRO A 50 -21.56 -36.10 -28.42
C PRO A 50 -20.60 -36.77 -27.42
N ALA A 51 -20.62 -36.24 -26.18
CA ALA A 51 -20.31 -36.83 -24.84
C ALA A 51 -18.82 -37.07 -24.43
N PRO A 52 -18.50 -37.21 -23.11
CA PRO A 52 -19.34 -37.09 -21.91
C PRO A 52 -18.90 -36.01 -20.89
N SER A 53 -19.86 -35.65 -20.05
CA SER A 53 -19.76 -34.79 -18.88
C SER A 53 -18.69 -35.26 -17.89
N THR A 54 -17.77 -34.35 -17.55
CA THR A 54 -16.96 -34.47 -16.33
C THR A 54 -17.24 -33.21 -15.51
N SER A 55 -18.13 -33.33 -14.53
CA SER A 55 -18.39 -32.28 -13.56
C SER A 55 -17.13 -32.06 -12.73
N ALA A 56 -16.46 -30.92 -12.93
CA ALA A 56 -15.43 -30.47 -12.00
C ALA A 56 -16.11 -30.12 -10.67
N PRO A 57 -15.61 -30.59 -9.51
CA PRO A 57 -16.10 -30.12 -8.23
C PRO A 57 -15.73 -28.64 -8.09
N SER A 58 -16.75 -27.78 -8.06
CA SER A 58 -16.61 -26.42 -7.56
C SER A 58 -16.22 -26.51 -6.09
N THR A 59 -14.92 -26.48 -5.81
CA THR A 59 -14.42 -26.22 -4.46
C THR A 59 -14.71 -24.75 -4.18
N SER A 60 -15.90 -24.48 -3.63
CA SER A 60 -16.20 -23.20 -2.99
C SER A 60 -15.12 -22.96 -1.96
N ALA A 61 -14.22 -22.03 -2.24
CA ALA A 61 -13.26 -21.54 -1.26
C ALA A 61 -14.05 -21.08 -0.03
N PRO A 62 -13.64 -21.47 1.20
CA PRO A 62 -14.32 -21.02 2.40
C PRO A 62 -14.33 -19.49 2.41
N ALA A 63 -15.51 -18.92 2.67
CA ALA A 63 -15.67 -17.49 2.91
C ALA A 63 -14.74 -17.11 4.06
N GLN A 64 -13.61 -16.47 3.74
CA GLN A 64 -12.70 -15.96 4.75
C GLN A 64 -13.44 -14.81 5.44
N THR A 65 -13.81 -15.03 6.69
CA THR A 65 -14.30 -13.99 7.58
C THR A 65 -13.26 -12.86 7.58
N PRO A 66 -13.63 -11.60 7.30
CA PRO A 66 -12.67 -10.51 7.36
C PRO A 66 -12.15 -10.43 8.80
N GLY A 67 -10.87 -10.74 8.98
CA GLY A 67 -10.19 -10.54 10.25
C GLY A 67 -10.19 -9.05 10.64
N PRO A 68 -9.94 -8.73 11.92
CA PRO A 68 -9.85 -7.35 12.35
C PRO A 68 -8.82 -6.60 11.49
N SER A 69 -9.22 -5.47 10.93
CA SER A 69 -8.31 -4.60 10.18
C SER A 69 -7.19 -4.13 11.11
N PRO A 70 -5.93 -4.08 10.66
CA PRO A 70 -4.84 -3.60 11.49
C PRO A 70 -5.08 -2.15 11.88
N PRO A 71 -4.63 -1.73 13.08
CA PRO A 71 -4.84 -0.37 13.53
C PRO A 71 -4.06 0.62 12.66
N PRO A 72 -4.56 1.86 12.54
CA PRO A 72 -3.82 2.92 11.89
C PRO A 72 -2.54 3.26 12.67
N LEU A 73 -1.55 3.78 11.95
CA LEU A 73 -0.23 4.10 12.46
C LEU A 73 -0.03 5.61 12.47
N LEU A 74 0.29 6.18 13.63
CA LEU A 74 0.74 7.56 13.77
C LEU A 74 2.26 7.59 13.67
N VAL A 75 2.79 8.33 12.71
CA VAL A 75 4.23 8.48 12.49
C VAL A 75 4.63 9.95 12.42
N ARG A 76 5.88 10.24 12.70
CA ARG A 76 6.47 11.58 12.60
C ARG A 76 7.62 11.60 11.60
N ALA A 77 7.68 12.61 10.74
CA ALA A 77 8.84 12.87 9.90
C ALA A 77 10.03 13.29 10.77
N THR A 78 11.13 12.55 10.68
CA THR A 78 12.39 12.86 11.38
C THR A 78 13.40 13.52 10.48
N THR A 79 13.41 13.15 9.20
CA THR A 79 14.33 13.71 8.20
C THR A 79 13.64 13.82 6.85
N VAL A 80 14.05 14.82 6.07
CA VAL A 80 13.57 15.03 4.70
C VAL A 80 14.77 15.34 3.83
N ARG A 81 15.02 14.53 2.80
CA ARG A 81 16.17 14.67 1.90
C ARG A 81 15.71 14.56 0.46
N GLN A 82 16.22 15.45 -0.38
CA GLN A 82 15.95 15.44 -1.81
C GLN A 82 17.11 14.79 -2.56
N TYR A 83 16.78 14.04 -3.60
CA TYR A 83 17.72 13.35 -4.46
C TYR A 83 17.30 13.50 -5.92
N ASP A 84 18.25 13.46 -6.84
CA ASP A 84 17.94 13.59 -8.27
C ASP A 84 17.23 12.34 -8.83
N THR A 85 17.52 11.16 -8.27
CA THR A 85 17.02 9.87 -8.78
C THR A 85 16.72 8.89 -7.66
N PHE A 86 15.84 7.90 -7.93
CA PHE A 86 15.58 6.79 -7.01
C PHE A 86 16.86 5.99 -6.72
N ALA A 87 17.74 5.86 -7.70
CA ALA A 87 19.01 5.16 -7.53
C ALA A 87 19.92 5.88 -6.51
N ALA A 88 20.04 7.20 -6.60
CA ALA A 88 20.83 8.00 -5.67
C ALA A 88 20.25 7.93 -4.24
N MET A 89 18.92 8.04 -4.13
CA MET A 89 18.22 7.90 -2.85
C MET A 89 18.48 6.53 -2.20
N LEU A 90 18.29 5.43 -2.95
CA LEU A 90 18.46 4.07 -2.42
C LEU A 90 19.92 3.72 -2.11
N ALA A 91 20.87 4.31 -2.83
CA ALA A 91 22.29 4.18 -2.51
C ALA A 91 22.66 4.93 -1.22
N ALA A 92 22.10 6.12 -0.98
CA ALA A 92 22.39 6.94 0.18
C ALA A 92 21.67 6.49 1.46
N GLU A 93 20.36 6.26 1.39
CA GLU A 93 19.54 5.84 2.55
C GLU A 93 19.67 4.33 2.83
N GLY A 94 20.05 3.56 1.81
CA GLY A 94 20.17 2.12 1.87
C GLY A 94 18.89 1.39 1.49
N LEU A 95 19.01 0.44 0.55
CA LEU A 95 17.90 -0.34 0.02
C LEU A 95 17.06 -1.02 1.12
N ALA A 96 17.71 -1.61 2.13
CA ALA A 96 17.02 -2.35 3.18
C ALA A 96 16.18 -1.45 4.11
N ALA A 97 16.54 -0.16 4.21
CA ALA A 97 15.78 0.81 5.00
C ALA A 97 14.51 1.24 4.26
N CYS A 98 14.61 1.52 2.95
CA CYS A 98 13.47 1.95 2.14
C CYS A 98 12.53 0.80 1.73
N LEU A 99 13.10 -0.34 1.35
CA LEU A 99 12.41 -1.52 0.78
C LEU A 99 12.83 -2.80 1.53
N PRO A 100 12.35 -2.97 2.77
CA PRO A 100 12.66 -4.12 3.63
C PRO A 100 12.26 -5.45 2.98
N GLY A 101 13.16 -6.43 2.98
CA GLY A 101 12.89 -7.76 2.44
C GLY A 101 12.91 -7.84 0.92
N LEU A 102 13.17 -6.74 0.22
CA LEU A 102 13.37 -6.77 -1.23
C LEU A 102 14.70 -7.45 -1.57
N GLY A 103 14.62 -8.59 -2.23
CA GLY A 103 15.76 -9.23 -2.88
C GLY A 103 16.08 -8.58 -4.23
N GLY A 104 17.28 -8.78 -4.75
CA GLY A 104 17.67 -8.35 -6.11
C GLY A 104 18.42 -7.02 -6.22
N GLY A 105 18.72 -6.36 -5.09
CA GLY A 105 19.62 -5.20 -5.06
C GLY A 105 18.99 -3.90 -5.58
N LEU A 106 19.86 -2.94 -5.91
CA LEU A 106 19.45 -1.55 -6.15
C LEU A 106 18.58 -1.40 -7.42
N GLU A 107 18.88 -2.13 -8.49
CA GLU A 107 18.09 -2.08 -9.73
C GLU A 107 16.66 -2.57 -9.51
N ALA A 108 16.48 -3.68 -8.78
CA ALA A 108 15.16 -4.18 -8.41
C ALA A 108 14.39 -3.14 -7.57
N GLY A 109 15.08 -2.46 -6.63
CA GLY A 109 14.51 -1.38 -5.84
C GLY A 109 14.02 -0.21 -6.68
N VAL A 110 14.81 0.26 -7.64
CA VAL A 110 14.39 1.30 -8.58
C VAL A 110 13.20 0.84 -9.41
N GLY A 111 13.18 -0.44 -9.82
CA GLY A 111 12.06 -1.05 -10.54
C GLY A 111 10.74 -0.97 -9.76
N VAL A 112 10.76 -1.19 -8.44
CA VAL A 112 9.57 -1.07 -7.58
C VAL A 112 8.99 0.34 -7.63
N TYR A 113 9.82 1.38 -7.49
CA TYR A 113 9.33 2.77 -7.55
C TYR A 113 8.84 3.16 -8.93
N ARG A 114 9.51 2.74 -10.00
CA ARG A 114 9.09 3.04 -11.38
C ARG A 114 7.82 2.31 -11.81
N ALA A 115 7.50 1.18 -11.18
CA ALA A 115 6.24 0.48 -11.39
C ALA A 115 5.04 1.26 -10.84
N ILE A 116 5.24 2.22 -9.93
CA ILE A 116 4.18 3.09 -9.43
C ILE A 116 3.80 4.09 -10.55
N PRO A 117 2.52 4.12 -10.96
CA PRO A 117 2.08 5.01 -12.04
C PRO A 117 2.47 6.47 -11.79
N GLY A 118 3.12 7.07 -12.78
CA GLY A 118 3.58 8.47 -12.75
C GLY A 118 5.00 8.67 -12.20
N TYR A 119 5.49 7.80 -11.32
CA TYR A 119 6.74 8.05 -10.59
C TYR A 119 7.96 8.08 -11.50
N GLY A 120 8.08 7.11 -12.41
CA GLY A 120 9.17 7.08 -13.39
C GLY A 120 9.13 8.28 -14.34
N ALA A 121 7.94 8.79 -14.69
CA ALA A 121 7.80 9.97 -15.54
C ALA A 121 8.23 11.25 -14.81
N HIS A 122 7.90 11.38 -13.52
CA HIS A 122 8.33 12.51 -12.69
C HIS A 122 9.85 12.55 -12.49
N GLU A 123 10.47 11.39 -12.22
CA GLU A 123 11.93 11.25 -12.15
C GLU A 123 12.57 11.66 -13.49
N ALA A 124 12.06 11.13 -14.62
CA ALA A 124 12.57 11.44 -15.96
C ALA A 124 12.36 12.91 -16.38
N ALA A 125 11.36 13.59 -15.81
CA ALA A 125 11.12 15.02 -15.99
C ALA A 125 12.07 15.89 -15.14
N GLY A 126 12.95 15.29 -14.32
CA GLY A 126 13.91 16.02 -13.50
C GLY A 126 13.28 16.66 -12.25
N LEU A 127 12.10 16.18 -11.81
CA LEU A 127 11.48 16.67 -10.57
C LEU A 127 12.17 16.15 -9.30
N GLY A 128 13.07 15.17 -9.46
CA GLY A 128 13.76 14.52 -8.36
C GLY A 128 12.85 13.60 -7.55
N VAL A 129 13.38 13.14 -6.41
CA VAL A 129 12.71 12.26 -5.46
C VAL A 129 13.00 12.73 -4.04
N VAL A 130 12.06 12.50 -3.12
CA VAL A 130 12.19 12.90 -1.72
C VAL A 130 12.17 11.65 -0.84
N ALA A 131 13.20 11.48 -0.03
CA ALA A 131 13.23 10.51 1.06
C ALA A 131 12.73 11.18 2.34
N VAL A 132 11.73 10.58 2.98
CA VAL A 132 11.24 11.00 4.29
C VAL A 132 11.54 9.91 5.29
N GLY A 133 12.40 10.21 6.26
CA GLY A 133 12.62 9.36 7.42
C GLY A 133 11.43 9.47 8.36
N LEU A 134 10.89 8.33 8.79
CA LEU A 134 9.69 8.26 9.63
C LEU A 134 10.00 7.54 10.94
N GLU A 135 9.44 8.05 12.04
CA GLU A 135 9.45 7.42 13.36
C GLU A 135 8.01 7.07 13.76
N LEU A 136 7.78 5.82 14.19
CA LEU A 136 6.47 5.38 14.66
C LEU A 136 6.23 5.91 16.07
N LEU A 137 5.18 6.73 16.23
CA LEU A 137 4.78 7.27 17.53
C LEU A 137 3.77 6.35 18.22
N ALA A 138 2.76 5.89 17.47
CA ALA A 138 1.73 5.00 18.00
C ALA A 138 1.18 4.08 16.91
N ALA A 139 0.79 2.87 17.30
CA ALA A 139 0.15 1.90 16.41
C ALA A 139 -1.29 1.61 16.82
N ARG A 140 -2.00 2.60 17.40
CA ARG A 140 -3.40 2.56 17.81
C ARG A 140 -3.97 3.98 17.88
N PHE A 141 -5.21 4.17 17.44
CA PHE A 141 -6.08 5.06 18.20
C PHE A 141 -6.54 4.22 19.37
N ALA A 142 -6.15 4.58 20.59
CA ALA A 142 -6.91 4.15 21.74
C ALA A 142 -8.35 4.62 21.44
N GLU A 143 -9.31 3.70 21.45
CA GLU A 143 -10.66 4.09 21.81
C GLU A 143 -10.47 4.83 23.13
N GLU A 144 -10.63 6.16 23.12
CA GLU A 144 -10.64 6.94 24.35
C GLU A 144 -11.65 6.24 25.24
N GLU A 145 -11.12 5.66 26.33
CA GLU A 145 -11.92 5.12 27.41
C GLU A 145 -12.98 6.17 27.74
N GLU A 146 -14.24 5.75 27.66
CA GLU A 146 -15.39 6.47 28.18
C GLU A 146 -15.20 6.57 29.71
N GLU A 147 -14.33 7.47 30.15
CA GLU A 147 -14.25 7.94 31.52
C GLU A 147 -15.42 8.91 31.73
N GLU A 148 -16.62 8.36 31.93
CA GLU A 148 -17.72 9.11 32.50
C GLU A 148 -18.21 8.45 33.79
N GLY A 149 -17.81 9.05 34.91
CA GLY A 149 -18.59 9.13 36.15
C GLY A 149 -18.77 7.82 36.94
N GLY A 150 -18.09 7.60 38.07
CA GLY A 150 -18.21 8.49 39.22
C GLY A 150 -19.53 8.27 39.96
N GLY A 151 -19.57 7.31 40.88
CA GLY A 151 -20.76 7.03 41.68
C GLY A 151 -20.48 6.11 42.85
N GLY A 152 -19.62 6.55 43.76
CA GLY A 152 -19.42 5.89 45.05
C GLY A 152 -20.73 5.83 45.84
N GLY A 153 -21.23 4.61 46.06
CA GLY A 153 -22.25 4.31 47.06
C GLY A 153 -21.59 3.69 48.28
N VAL A 154 -21.38 4.51 49.29
CA VAL A 154 -20.96 4.12 50.64
C VAL A 154 -22.18 3.60 51.40
N CYS A 155 -21.99 2.52 52.17
CA CYS A 155 -22.85 1.98 53.24
C CYS A 155 -24.09 1.18 52.81
#